data_AF-O76196-F1
#
_entry.id   AF-O76196-F1
#
_cell.length_a   1.000
_cell.length_b   1.000
_cell.length_c   1.000
_cell.angle_alpha   90.00
_cell.angle_beta   90.00
_cell.angle_gamma   90.00
#
_symmetry.space_group_name_H-M   'P 1'
#
loop_
_entity.id
_entity.type
_entity.pdbx_description
1 polymer ?
#
loop_
_entity_poly.entity_id
_entity_poly.type
_entity_poly.pdbx_seq_one_letter_code
_entity_poly.pdbx_strand_id
1 'polypeptide(L)'
;KAPGIDRICHATLKFLPIKAIIYIALIFNAFLRIQDSGCYLMIHNAGKPEVDPESYRPLSLLPSLSKLWERLIANRINDIMRQGNILTDH
;
A
#
# COMPACT_ATOMS: atom_id res chain seq x y z
N LYS A 1 -13.15 -3.96 -8.52
CA LYS A 1 -12.22 -2.80 -8.48
C LYS A 1 -11.51 -2.71 -9.82
N ALA A 2 -11.43 -1.51 -10.40
CA ALA A 2 -10.68 -1.29 -11.63
C ALA A 2 -9.17 -1.59 -11.41
N PRO A 3 -8.45 -2.10 -12.42
CA PRO A 3 -7.01 -2.33 -12.35
C PRO A 3 -6.23 -1.03 -12.08
N GLY A 4 -5.07 -1.13 -11.45
CA GLY A 4 -4.15 0.00 -11.33
C GLY A 4 -3.50 0.38 -12.66
N ILE A 5 -2.53 1.30 -12.62
CA ILE A 5 -1.75 1.69 -13.80
C ILE A 5 -0.99 0.50 -14.43
N ASP A 6 -0.66 -0.49 -13.60
CA ASP A 6 -0.03 -1.77 -13.97
C ASP A 6 -0.98 -2.71 -14.74
N ARG A 7 -2.27 -2.37 -14.81
CA ARG A 7 -3.34 -3.19 -15.41
C ARG A 7 -3.49 -4.58 -14.78
N ILE A 8 -2.86 -4.84 -13.63
CA ILE A 8 -2.99 -6.10 -12.92
C ILE A 8 -4.32 -6.09 -12.16
N CYS A 9 -5.26 -6.92 -12.61
CA CYS A 9 -6.57 -7.00 -11.99
C CYS A 9 -6.60 -8.06 -10.87
N HIS A 10 -7.61 -7.98 -10.00
CA HIS A 10 -7.78 -8.93 -8.90
C HIS A 10 -7.96 -10.38 -9.37
N ALA A 11 -8.54 -10.61 -10.56
CA ALA A 11 -8.69 -11.95 -11.10
C ALA A 11 -7.31 -12.57 -11.40
N THR A 12 -6.41 -11.82 -12.03
CA THR A 12 -5.03 -12.27 -12.29
C THR A 12 -4.31 -12.67 -11.01
N LEU A 13 -4.45 -11.89 -9.94
CA LEU A 13 -3.82 -12.19 -8.65
C LEU A 13 -4.35 -13.50 -8.01
N LYS A 14 -5.62 -13.86 -8.23
CA LYS A 14 -6.21 -15.09 -7.69
C LYS A 14 -5.71 -16.36 -8.39
N PHE A 15 -5.28 -16.25 -9.64
CA PHE A 15 -4.83 -17.40 -10.46
C PHE A 15 -3.30 -17.47 -10.60
N LEU A 16 -2.55 -16.80 -9.71
CA LEU A 16 -1.10 -16.87 -9.74
C LEU A 16 -0.59 -18.27 -9.38
N PRO A 17 0.41 -18.80 -10.11
CA PRO A 17 1.07 -20.04 -9.73
C PRO A 17 1.85 -19.84 -8.43
N ILE A 18 2.03 -20.92 -7.66
CA ILE A 18 2.73 -20.91 -6.35
C ILE A 18 4.11 -20.25 -6.45
N LYS A 19 4.87 -20.52 -7.52
CA LYS A 19 6.18 -19.90 -7.75
C LYS A 19 6.10 -18.37 -7.80
N ALA A 20 5.09 -17.81 -8.46
CA ALA A 20 4.91 -16.36 -8.53
C ALA A 20 4.58 -15.75 -7.16
N ILE A 21 3.75 -16.44 -6.35
CA ILE A 21 3.44 -16.02 -4.98
C ILE A 21 4.72 -15.97 -4.13
N ILE A 22 5.59 -16.98 -4.26
CA ILE A 22 6.88 -17.02 -3.55
C ILE A 22 7.75 -15.83 -3.96
N TYR A 23 7.88 -15.55 -5.26
CA TYR A 23 8.67 -14.40 -5.73
C TYR A 23 8.11 -13.06 -5.23
N ILE A 24 6.79 -12.89 -5.24
CA ILE A 24 6.14 -11.69 -4.69
C ILE A 24 6.46 -11.57 -3.19
N ALA A 25 6.40 -12.65 -2.42
CA ALA A 25 6.74 -12.64 -1.00
C ALA A 25 8.21 -12.25 -0.76
N LEU A 26 9.14 -12.73 -1.61
CA LEU A 26 10.55 -12.34 -1.53
C LEU A 26 10.75 -10.84 -1.82
N ILE A 27 10.10 -10.30 -2.84
CA ILE A 27 10.12 -8.86 -3.17
C ILE A 27 9.55 -8.05 -2.00
N PHE A 28 8.42 -8.48 -1.45
CA PHE A 28 7.77 -7.83 -0.31
C PHE A 28 8.65 -7.79 0.94
N ASN A 29 9.42 -8.86 1.19
CA ASN A 29 10.40 -8.89 2.27
C ASN A 29 11.62 -7.99 1.99
N ALA A 30 12.02 -7.87 0.72
CA ALA A 30 13.10 -6.98 0.33
C ALA A 30 12.73 -5.50 0.52
N PHE A 31 11.47 -5.11 0.28
CA PHE A 31 11.00 -3.74 0.54
C PHE A 31 11.20 -3.30 1.99
N LEU A 32 11.08 -4.19 2.97
CA LEU A 32 11.34 -3.84 4.38
C LEU A 32 12.82 -3.52 4.65
N ARG A 33 13.74 -3.98 3.78
CA ARG A 33 15.17 -3.72 3.90
C ARG A 33 15.59 -2.43 3.20
N ILE A 34 14.81 -1.98 2.24
CA ILE A 34 15.10 -0.82 1.41
C ILE A 34 14.25 0.35 1.92
N GLN A 35 14.88 1.40 2.43
CA GLN A 35 14.18 2.65 2.76
C GLN A 35 13.89 3.42 1.48
N ASP A 36 12.87 2.99 0.72
CA ASP A 36 12.47 3.69 -0.50
C ASP A 36 11.32 4.67 -0.22
N SER A 37 11.45 5.86 -0.79
CA SER A 37 10.45 6.92 -0.67
C SER A 37 9.40 6.70 -1.75
N GLY A 38 8.19 6.28 -1.36
CA GLY A 38 7.12 5.91 -2.29
C GLY A 38 6.75 7.01 -3.29
N CYS A 39 6.07 6.62 -4.37
CA CYS A 39 5.53 7.58 -5.34
C CYS A 39 4.18 8.14 -4.84
N TYR A 40 4.12 9.45 -4.61
CA TYR A 40 2.91 10.16 -4.16
C TYR A 40 2.38 11.06 -5.28
N LEU A 41 1.08 10.96 -5.59
CA LEU A 41 0.38 11.88 -6.48
C LEU A 41 -0.43 12.89 -5.65
N MET A 42 -0.25 14.18 -5.88
CA MET A 42 -1.01 15.22 -5.19
C MET A 42 -2.40 15.40 -5.82
N ILE A 43 -3.47 15.27 -5.02
CA ILE A 43 -4.86 15.48 -5.46
C ILE A 43 -5.46 16.69 -4.74
N HIS A 44 -6.08 17.59 -5.51
CA HIS A 44 -6.74 18.76 -4.98
C HIS A 44 -7.96 18.39 -4.10
N ASN A 45 -8.09 19.08 -2.97
CA ASN A 45 -9.23 18.96 -2.07
C ASN A 45 -10.38 19.83 -2.59
N ALA A 46 -11.58 19.24 -2.68
CA ALA A 46 -12.75 19.98 -3.13
C ALA A 46 -13.05 21.16 -2.19
N GLY A 47 -13.28 22.35 -2.75
CA GLY A 47 -13.63 23.56 -2.01
C GLY A 47 -12.45 24.35 -1.44
N LYS A 48 -11.20 23.97 -1.72
CA LYS A 48 -10.02 24.76 -1.35
C LYS A 48 -9.42 25.53 -2.55
N PRO A 49 -8.59 26.57 -2.33
CA PRO A 49 -7.97 27.34 -3.41
C PRO A 49 -6.85 26.54 -4.12
N GLU A 50 -6.89 26.44 -5.44
CA GLU A 50 -5.90 25.65 -6.23
C GLU A 50 -4.46 26.16 -6.16
N VAL A 51 -4.28 27.41 -5.69
CA VAL A 51 -2.99 28.10 -5.62
C VAL A 51 -2.23 27.77 -4.33
N ASP A 52 -2.91 27.24 -3.32
CA ASP A 52 -2.32 26.91 -2.03
C ASP A 52 -1.83 25.44 -2.03
N PRO A 53 -0.55 25.16 -1.76
CA PRO A 53 -0.03 23.80 -1.62
C PRO A 53 -0.81 22.96 -0.60
N GLU A 54 -1.33 23.58 0.48
CA GLU A 54 -2.13 22.92 1.52
C GLU A 54 -3.54 22.50 1.04
N SER A 55 -3.91 22.93 -0.17
CA SER A 55 -5.12 22.49 -0.84
C SER A 55 -4.99 21.12 -1.48
N TYR A 56 -3.78 20.57 -1.58
CA TYR A 56 -3.55 19.25 -2.14
C TYR A 56 -3.26 18.23 -1.04
N ARG A 57 -3.75 17.01 -1.21
CA ARG A 57 -3.36 15.88 -0.35
C ARG A 57 -2.56 14.86 -1.15
N PRO A 58 -1.50 14.28 -0.58
CA PRO A 58 -0.81 13.16 -1.21
C PRO A 58 -1.75 11.95 -1.26
N LEU A 59 -1.89 11.37 -2.44
CA LEU A 59 -2.55 10.11 -2.69
C LEU A 59 -1.53 9.11 -3.23
N SER A 60 -1.34 8.01 -2.51
CA SER A 60 -0.54 6.89 -3.01
C SER A 60 -1.38 6.09 -4.02
N LEU A 61 -1.22 6.38 -5.32
CA LEU A 61 -1.80 5.56 -6.39
C LEU A 61 -1.01 4.28 -6.57
N LEU A 62 -1.17 3.38 -5.61
CA LEU A 62 -0.40 2.15 -5.56
C LEU A 62 -0.95 1.13 -6.57
N PRO A 63 -0.07 0.50 -7.36
CA PRO A 63 -0.38 -0.70 -8.13
C PRO A 63 -1.03 -1.78 -7.25
N SER A 64 -1.75 -2.73 -7.86
CA SER A 64 -2.55 -3.71 -7.11
C SER A 64 -1.71 -4.51 -6.11
N LEU A 65 -0.47 -4.83 -6.47
CA LEU A 65 0.50 -5.52 -5.60
C LEU A 65 0.97 -4.65 -4.43
N SER A 66 1.21 -3.36 -4.65
CA SER A 66 1.66 -2.46 -3.58
C SER A 66 0.56 -2.25 -2.53
N LYS A 67 -0.72 -2.18 -2.94
CA LYS A 67 -1.86 -2.16 -2.00
C LYS A 67 -1.99 -3.45 -1.20
N LEU A 68 -1.67 -4.59 -1.80
CA LEU A 68 -1.64 -5.88 -1.11
C LEU A 68 -0.53 -5.89 -0.05
N TRP A 69 0.65 -5.38 -0.40
CA TRP A 69 1.77 -5.26 0.53
C TRP A 69 1.46 -4.36 1.72
N GLU A 70 0.92 -3.16 1.49
CA GLU A 70 0.53 -2.24 2.56
C GLU A 70 -0.45 -2.87 3.55
N ARG A 71 -1.47 -3.57 3.05
CA ARG A 71 -2.42 -4.28 3.91
C ARG A 71 -1.74 -5.38 4.72
N LEU A 72 -0.83 -6.12 4.09
CA LEU A 72 -0.12 -7.22 4.75
C LEU A 72 0.79 -6.69 5.87
N ILE A 73 1.54 -5.62 5.62
CA ILE A 73 2.41 -5.03 6.65
C ILE A 73 1.60 -4.35 7.75
N ALA A 74 0.52 -3.63 7.41
CA ALA A 74 -0.37 -3.03 8.40
C ALA A 74 -1.00 -4.08 9.33
N ASN A 75 -1.45 -5.20 8.77
CA ASN A 75 -1.97 -6.32 9.58
C ASN A 75 -0.89 -6.88 10.51
N ARG A 76 0.33 -7.12 10.01
CA ARG A 76 1.43 -7.62 10.83
C ARG A 76 1.80 -6.66 11.97
N ILE A 77 1.88 -5.37 11.68
CA ILE A 77 2.16 -4.35 12.69
C ILE A 77 1.05 -4.35 13.75
N ASN A 78 -0.22 -4.35 13.33
CA ASN A 78 -1.35 -4.41 14.26
C ASN A 78 -1.33 -5.68 15.12
N ASP A 79 -1.01 -6.83 14.54
CA ASP A 79 -0.91 -8.10 15.28
C ASP A 79 0.20 -8.03 16.33
N ILE A 80 1.38 -7.49 15.98
CA ILE A 80 2.49 -7.27 16.92
C ILE A 80 2.08 -6.28 18.03
N MET A 81 1.42 -5.19 17.68
CA MET A 81 0.96 -4.17 18.64
C MET A 81 -0.05 -4.75 19.64
N ARG A 82 -0.98 -5.60 19.17
CA ARG A 82 -1.96 -6.29 20.01
C ARG A 82 -1.31 -7.33 20.92
N GLN A 83 -0.38 -8.13 20.40
CA GLN A 83 0.35 -9.13 21.19
C GLN A 83 1.24 -8.48 22.25
N GLY A 84 1.86 -7.35 21.91
CA GLY A 84 2.70 -6.58 22.84
C GLY A 84 1.94 -5.70 23.82
N ASN A 85 0.60 -5.64 23.74
CA ASN A 85 -0.25 -4.74 24.52
C ASN A 85 0.21 -3.27 24.45
N ILE A 86 0.76 -2.86 23.30
CA ILE A 86 1.42 -1.55 23.10
C ILE A 86 0.38 -0.44 22.94
N LEU A 87 -0.77 -0.75 22.35
CA LEU A 87 -1.89 0.18 22.24
C LEU A 87 -2.87 -0.13 23.38
N THR A 88 -3.03 0.80 24.32
CA THR A 88 -4.13 0.78 25.29
C THR A 88 -5.42 1.14 24.57
N ASP A 89 -6.45 0.28 24.68
CA ASP A 89 -7.80 0.62 24.25
C ASP A 89 -8.24 1.91 24.99
N HIS A 90 -8.58 2.96 24.23
CA HIS A 90 -9.21 4.18 24.73
C HIS A 90 -10.68 4.18 24.35
#